data_AF-A0A359GK08-F1
#
_entry.id   AF-A0A359GK08-F1
#
_cell.length_a   1.000
_cell.length_b   1.000
_cell.length_c   1.000
_cell.angle_alpha   90.00
_cell.angle_beta   90.00
_cell.angle_gamma   90.00
#
_symmetry.space_group_name_H-M   'P 1'
#
loop_
_entity.id
_entity.type
_entity.pdbx_description
1 polymer ?
#
loop_
_entity_poly.entity_id
_entity_poly.type
_entity_poly.pdbx_seq_one_letter_code
_entity_poly.pdbx_strand_id
1 'polypeptide(L)'
;MTRKRTPEDITIEPRDLRFDMSAADDGRPWLDGNPVATAVYNAMSLTFPDGERMFMDAVKAYRGEVSGKLAEDVKDFITQEAIHSREHHLLNNKIDREKYPVAEIEAEILERVNFGRAGGPMRMLMATICLEHFTSMMADLMFDAEIDGVAMFSKTDPALERLWRWHAMEETEHKAVAYDVFLEVTKGWSPLKRYFRRSLSMLLITKHFTANIANFSAKLLEADGYTREEADRAVKQFLWKKPALFGRGWKVWLSWFKPGF
;
A
#
# COMPACT_ATOMS: atom_id res chain seq x y z
N MET A 1 -19.73 7.41 23.60
CA MET A 1 -18.56 7.58 22.70
C MET A 1 -19.09 7.74 21.30
N THR A 2 -19.02 8.95 20.76
CA THR A 2 -19.32 9.23 19.34
C THR A 2 -18.35 8.41 18.49
N ARG A 3 -18.85 7.43 17.74
CA ARG A 3 -18.05 6.72 16.74
C ARG A 3 -17.68 7.74 15.67
N LYS A 4 -16.39 8.07 15.54
CA LYS A 4 -15.91 8.85 14.40
C LYS A 4 -15.99 7.95 13.18
N ARG A 5 -17.06 8.09 12.41
CA ARG A 5 -17.18 7.56 11.04
C ARG A 5 -16.77 8.63 10.05
N THR A 6 -16.55 8.24 8.81
CA THR A 6 -16.47 9.18 7.69
C THR A 6 -17.69 10.12 7.75
N PRO A 7 -17.51 11.45 7.72
CA PRO A 7 -18.61 12.40 7.65
C PRO A 7 -19.56 12.09 6.48
N GLU A 8 -20.87 12.27 6.69
CA GLU A 8 -21.90 11.94 5.69
C GLU A 8 -21.79 12.79 4.40
N ASP A 9 -21.15 13.96 4.48
CA ASP A 9 -20.94 14.89 3.38
C ASP A 9 -19.69 14.61 2.54
N ILE A 10 -18.82 13.68 2.97
CA ILE A 10 -17.67 13.23 2.18
C ILE A 10 -18.11 12.07 1.29
N THR A 11 -18.00 12.26 -0.02
CA THR A 11 -18.29 11.23 -1.03
C THR A 11 -17.00 10.70 -1.62
N ILE A 12 -16.96 9.39 -1.85
CA ILE A 12 -15.85 8.73 -2.52
C ILE A 12 -16.22 8.68 -4.00
N GLU A 13 -15.40 9.28 -4.85
CA GLU A 13 -15.66 9.36 -6.27
C GLU A 13 -14.62 8.51 -7.02
N PRO A 14 -15.03 7.40 -7.65
CA PRO A 14 -14.12 6.62 -8.48
C PRO A 14 -13.64 7.43 -9.69
N ARG A 15 -12.32 7.60 -9.82
CA ARG A 15 -11.69 8.36 -10.91
C ARG A 15 -10.97 7.40 -11.84
N ASP A 16 -11.54 7.13 -13.02
CA ASP A 16 -10.90 6.26 -14.03
C ASP A 16 -9.80 6.99 -14.82
N LEU A 17 -8.70 7.31 -14.13
CA LEU A 17 -7.53 7.94 -14.74
C LEU A 17 -6.67 6.91 -15.47
N ARG A 18 -5.96 7.37 -16.50
CA ARG A 18 -5.03 6.58 -17.31
C ARG A 18 -3.69 7.28 -17.36
N PHE A 19 -2.61 6.53 -17.18
CA PHE A 19 -1.26 7.09 -17.19
C PHE A 19 -0.42 6.45 -18.29
N ASP A 20 0.39 7.28 -18.95
CA ASP A 20 1.39 6.81 -19.89
C ASP A 20 2.61 6.30 -19.11
N MET A 21 2.90 5.00 -19.23
CA MET A 21 4.02 4.34 -18.54
C MET A 21 5.27 4.23 -19.42
N SER A 22 5.28 4.81 -20.62
CA SER A 22 6.37 4.65 -21.59
C SER A 22 7.73 5.10 -21.06
N ALA A 23 7.75 6.09 -20.16
CA ALA A 23 8.97 6.54 -19.50
C ALA A 23 9.65 5.48 -18.62
N ALA A 24 8.95 4.39 -18.27
CA ALA A 24 9.52 3.26 -17.53
C ALA A 24 10.09 2.15 -18.43
N ASP A 25 9.97 2.24 -19.77
CA ASP A 25 10.35 1.16 -20.70
C ASP A 25 11.84 1.11 -21.06
N ASP A 26 12.61 2.19 -20.82
CA ASP A 26 13.98 2.29 -21.34
C ASP A 26 15.05 1.58 -20.50
N GLY A 27 14.63 0.85 -19.46
CA GLY A 27 15.50 0.09 -18.55
C GLY A 27 16.32 0.95 -17.58
N ARG A 28 16.16 2.27 -17.58
CA ARG A 28 16.81 3.17 -16.62
C ARG A 28 15.96 3.32 -15.35
N PRO A 29 16.57 3.70 -14.22
CA PRO A 29 15.81 4.00 -13.01
C PRO A 29 14.85 5.17 -13.22
N TRP A 30 13.55 4.90 -13.28
CA TRP A 30 12.54 5.91 -13.64
C TRP A 30 12.30 6.93 -12.52
N LEU A 31 12.54 6.58 -11.26
CA LEU A 31 12.35 7.47 -10.12
C LEU A 31 13.61 8.30 -9.92
N ASP A 32 13.57 9.53 -10.43
CA ASP A 32 14.63 10.54 -10.37
C ASP A 32 16.03 10.07 -10.83
N GLY A 33 16.10 9.01 -11.64
CA GLY A 33 17.37 8.37 -12.01
C GLY A 33 18.03 7.56 -10.89
N ASN A 34 17.33 7.33 -9.76
CA ASN A 34 17.86 6.63 -8.60
C ASN A 34 17.47 5.14 -8.60
N PRO A 35 18.45 4.21 -8.67
CA PRO A 35 18.17 2.76 -8.74
C PRO A 35 17.51 2.23 -7.47
N VAL A 36 17.91 2.71 -6.28
CA VAL A 36 17.36 2.25 -5.00
C VAL A 36 15.90 2.69 -4.85
N ALA A 37 15.61 3.96 -5.18
CA ALA A 37 14.25 4.48 -5.13
C ALA A 37 13.35 3.75 -6.13
N THR A 38 13.83 3.56 -7.36
CA THR A 38 13.11 2.81 -8.40
C THR A 38 12.83 1.37 -7.96
N ALA A 39 13.83 0.67 -7.40
CA ALA A 39 13.65 -0.70 -6.90
C ALA A 39 12.61 -0.76 -5.77
N VAL A 40 12.62 0.19 -4.84
CA VAL A 40 11.63 0.26 -3.74
C VAL A 40 10.22 0.47 -4.27
N TYR A 41 10.04 1.43 -5.19
CA TYR A 41 8.71 1.72 -5.74
C TYR A 41 8.22 0.62 -6.69
N ASN A 42 9.10 -0.03 -7.46
CA ASN A 42 8.74 -1.22 -8.23
C ASN A 42 8.33 -2.37 -7.31
N ALA A 43 9.08 -2.62 -6.23
CA ALA A 43 8.73 -3.64 -5.25
C ALA A 43 7.35 -3.38 -4.62
N MET A 44 7.00 -2.12 -4.34
CA MET A 44 5.67 -1.75 -3.87
C MET A 44 4.60 -1.95 -4.93
N SER A 45 4.84 -1.46 -6.16
CA SER A 45 3.93 -1.61 -7.30
C SER A 45 3.60 -3.07 -7.61
N LEU A 46 4.57 -3.97 -7.47
CA LEU A 46 4.37 -5.42 -7.63
C LEU A 46 3.40 -6.01 -6.58
N THR A 47 3.35 -5.45 -5.37
CA THR A 47 2.45 -5.95 -4.32
C THR A 47 0.99 -5.54 -4.49
N PHE A 48 0.74 -4.41 -5.15
CA PHE A 48 -0.57 -3.79 -5.22
C PHE A 48 -1.62 -4.65 -5.93
N PRO A 49 -1.42 -5.18 -7.16
CA PRO A 49 -2.51 -5.88 -7.87
C PRO A 49 -3.12 -7.08 -7.14
N ASP A 50 -2.29 -7.92 -6.49
CA ASP A 50 -2.80 -9.06 -5.71
C ASP A 50 -3.27 -8.67 -4.31
N GLY A 51 -2.65 -7.64 -3.71
CA GLY A 51 -3.04 -7.06 -2.43
C GLY A 51 -4.42 -6.41 -2.49
N GLU A 52 -4.61 -5.47 -3.42
CA GLU A 52 -5.87 -4.74 -3.64
C GLU A 52 -7.00 -5.70 -4.05
N ARG A 53 -6.70 -6.76 -4.83
CA ARG A 53 -7.69 -7.83 -5.06
C ARG A 53 -8.13 -8.50 -3.77
N MET A 54 -7.22 -8.73 -2.82
CA MET A 54 -7.58 -9.22 -1.48
C MET A 54 -8.36 -8.16 -0.69
N PHE A 55 -8.06 -6.87 -0.84
CA PHE A 55 -8.79 -5.79 -0.16
C PHE A 55 -10.23 -5.71 -0.64
N MET A 56 -10.45 -5.72 -1.95
CA MET A 56 -11.77 -5.81 -2.58
C MET A 56 -12.54 -7.04 -2.08
N ASP A 57 -11.92 -8.22 -2.06
CA ASP A 57 -12.57 -9.43 -1.58
C ASP A 57 -12.91 -9.37 -0.08
N ALA A 58 -12.07 -8.71 0.73
CA ALA A 58 -12.30 -8.52 2.15
C ALA A 58 -13.55 -7.70 2.42
N VAL A 59 -13.70 -6.53 1.80
CA VAL A 59 -14.88 -5.67 2.01
C VAL A 59 -16.13 -6.27 1.35
N LYS A 60 -15.97 -6.90 0.18
CA LYS A 60 -17.07 -7.56 -0.55
C LYS A 60 -17.68 -8.71 0.24
N ALA A 61 -16.88 -9.44 1.02
CA ALA A 61 -17.37 -10.50 1.90
C ALA A 61 -18.38 -10.01 2.95
N TYR A 62 -18.35 -8.72 3.29
CA TYR A 62 -19.20 -8.08 4.29
C TYR A 62 -20.28 -7.16 3.71
N ARG A 63 -20.47 -7.15 2.37
CA ARG A 63 -21.45 -6.27 1.69
C ARG A 63 -22.88 -6.42 2.19
N GLY A 64 -23.25 -7.60 2.71
CA GLY A 64 -24.58 -7.87 3.27
C GLY A 64 -24.77 -7.40 4.71
N GLU A 65 -23.70 -6.97 5.38
CA GLU A 65 -23.70 -6.49 6.76
C GLU A 65 -23.62 -4.96 6.86
N VAL A 66 -23.38 -4.28 5.73
CA VAL A 66 -23.34 -2.81 5.62
C VAL A 66 -24.59 -2.28 4.91
N SER A 67 -24.95 -1.03 5.16
CA SER A 67 -26.14 -0.39 4.58
C SER A 67 -25.99 1.13 4.50
N GLY A 68 -26.90 1.78 3.77
CA GLY A 68 -26.88 3.23 3.55
C GLY A 68 -25.59 3.67 2.86
N LYS A 69 -25.08 4.84 3.27
CA LYS A 69 -23.83 5.42 2.74
C LYS A 69 -22.65 4.44 2.75
N LEU A 70 -22.47 3.65 3.81
CA LEU A 70 -21.34 2.71 3.89
C LEU A 70 -21.41 1.61 2.80
N ALA A 71 -22.61 1.23 2.35
CA ALA A 71 -22.74 0.26 1.25
C ALA A 71 -22.37 0.88 -0.10
N GLU A 72 -22.63 2.17 -0.30
CA GLU A 72 -22.19 2.94 -1.47
C GLU A 72 -20.68 3.13 -1.44
N ASP A 73 -20.13 3.59 -0.30
CA ASP A 73 -18.68 3.75 -0.12
C ASP A 73 -17.90 2.43 -0.36
N VAL A 74 -18.45 1.27 0.05
CA VAL A 74 -17.84 -0.05 -0.26
C VAL A 74 -17.84 -0.36 -1.76
N LYS A 75 -18.90 0.02 -2.49
CA LYS A 75 -18.95 -0.16 -3.94
C LYS A 75 -17.92 0.74 -4.64
N ASP A 76 -17.78 1.97 -4.18
CA ASP A 76 -16.86 2.94 -4.77
C ASP A 76 -15.40 2.59 -4.45
N PHE A 77 -15.12 2.15 -3.22
CA PHE A 77 -13.84 1.53 -2.82
C PHE A 77 -13.45 0.39 -3.77
N ILE A 78 -14.35 -0.58 -4.01
CA ILE A 78 -14.05 -1.70 -4.92
C ILE A 78 -13.75 -1.20 -6.34
N THR A 79 -14.37 -0.11 -6.75
CA THR A 79 -14.16 0.47 -8.08
C THR A 79 -12.80 1.15 -8.19
N GLN A 80 -12.41 1.98 -7.22
CA GLN A 80 -11.10 2.63 -7.16
C GLN A 80 -9.98 1.60 -7.12
N GLU A 81 -10.07 0.59 -6.25
CA GLU A 81 -9.08 -0.48 -6.12
C GLU A 81 -8.88 -1.28 -7.42
N ALA A 82 -9.97 -1.54 -8.16
CA ALA A 82 -9.85 -2.19 -9.46
C ALA A 82 -9.11 -1.31 -10.49
N ILE A 83 -9.23 0.01 -10.38
CA ILE A 83 -8.55 0.99 -11.25
C ILE A 83 -7.07 1.12 -10.82
N HIS A 84 -6.76 1.21 -9.52
CA HIS A 84 -5.39 1.16 -8.98
C HIS A 84 -4.65 -0.09 -9.48
N SER A 85 -5.26 -1.25 -9.28
CA SER A 85 -4.69 -2.56 -9.64
C SER A 85 -4.33 -2.62 -11.11
N ARG A 86 -5.19 -2.06 -11.96
CA ARG A 86 -4.98 -2.01 -13.41
C ARG A 86 -3.79 -1.12 -13.75
N GLU A 87 -3.74 0.11 -13.23
CA GLU A 87 -2.65 1.03 -13.57
C GLU A 87 -1.30 0.53 -13.03
N HIS A 88 -1.25 -0.05 -11.82
CA HIS A 88 -0.04 -0.69 -11.32
C HIS A 88 0.36 -1.93 -12.10
N HIS A 89 -0.60 -2.73 -12.57
CA HIS A 89 -0.30 -3.84 -13.47
C HIS A 89 0.33 -3.35 -14.80
N LEU A 90 -0.15 -2.24 -15.35
CA LEU A 90 0.44 -1.63 -16.55
C LEU A 90 1.86 -1.12 -16.30
N LEU A 91 2.12 -0.50 -15.13
CA LEU A 91 3.48 -0.10 -14.73
C LEU A 91 4.39 -1.32 -14.55
N ASN A 92 3.91 -2.36 -13.87
CA ASN A 92 4.68 -3.58 -13.62
C ASN A 92 5.05 -4.31 -14.93
N ASN A 93 4.23 -4.18 -15.97
CA ASN A 93 4.53 -4.74 -17.30
C ASN A 93 5.71 -4.04 -18.00
N LYS A 94 6.19 -2.90 -17.48
CA LYS A 94 7.39 -2.22 -17.99
C LYS A 94 8.68 -2.74 -17.36
N ILE A 95 8.58 -3.55 -16.31
CA ILE A 95 9.76 -4.16 -15.69
C ILE A 95 10.26 -5.29 -16.60
N ASP A 96 11.53 -5.21 -17.00
CA ASP A 96 12.20 -6.26 -17.77
C ASP A 96 12.23 -7.58 -16.98
N ARG A 97 11.39 -8.53 -17.38
CA ARG A 97 11.24 -9.84 -16.74
C ARG A 97 12.36 -10.82 -17.08
N GLU A 98 13.19 -10.53 -18.09
CA GLU A 98 14.40 -11.31 -18.39
C GLU A 98 15.55 -10.91 -17.46
N LYS A 99 15.62 -9.61 -17.12
CA LYS A 99 16.61 -9.07 -16.20
C LYS A 99 16.24 -9.25 -14.73
N TYR A 100 15.03 -8.88 -14.34
CA TYR A 100 14.60 -8.82 -12.94
C TYR A 100 13.84 -10.08 -12.51
N PRO A 101 14.00 -10.56 -11.26
CA PRO A 101 13.34 -11.78 -10.75
C PRO A 101 11.85 -11.55 -10.40
N VAL A 102 11.09 -10.92 -11.31
CA VAL A 102 9.70 -10.51 -11.08
C VAL A 102 8.81 -11.71 -10.76
N ALA A 103 8.95 -12.81 -11.48
CA ALA A 103 8.14 -14.02 -11.26
C ALA A 103 8.35 -14.63 -9.87
N GLU A 104 9.59 -14.58 -9.35
CA GLU A 104 9.89 -15.04 -8.00
C GLU A 104 9.25 -14.13 -6.95
N ILE A 105 9.36 -12.81 -7.14
CA ILE A 105 8.75 -11.81 -6.25
C ILE A 105 7.22 -11.95 -6.26
N GLU A 106 6.59 -12.07 -7.44
CA GLU A 106 5.14 -12.27 -7.58
C GLU A 106 4.68 -13.58 -6.89
N ALA A 107 5.47 -14.66 -6.96
CA ALA A 107 5.15 -15.92 -6.28
C ALA A 107 5.18 -15.76 -4.74
N GLU A 108 6.16 -15.05 -4.19
CA GLU A 108 6.21 -14.74 -2.77
C GLU A 108 5.05 -13.84 -2.32
N ILE A 109 4.70 -12.83 -3.12
CA ILE A 109 3.54 -11.97 -2.86
C ILE A 109 2.27 -12.81 -2.80
N LEU A 110 2.08 -13.70 -3.78
CA LEU A 110 0.93 -14.59 -3.83
C LEU A 110 0.87 -15.53 -2.62
N GLU A 111 2.00 -16.03 -2.13
CA GLU A 111 2.06 -16.83 -0.90
C GLU A 111 1.52 -16.05 0.30
N ARG A 112 1.92 -14.77 0.45
CA ARG A 112 1.46 -13.90 1.55
C ARG A 112 -0.02 -13.56 1.42
N VAL A 113 -0.50 -13.29 0.21
CA VAL A 113 -1.92 -13.07 -0.06
C VAL A 113 -2.74 -14.32 0.26
N ASN A 114 -2.28 -15.51 -0.16
CA ASN A 114 -2.92 -16.78 0.14
C ASN A 114 -2.95 -17.08 1.64
N PHE A 115 -1.90 -16.74 2.38
CA PHE A 115 -1.89 -16.84 3.84
C PHE A 115 -2.97 -15.95 4.50
N GLY A 116 -3.15 -14.74 3.97
CA GLY A 116 -4.24 -13.83 4.36
C GLY A 116 -5.62 -14.44 4.11
N ARG A 117 -5.84 -14.92 2.88
CA ARG A 117 -7.09 -15.56 2.42
C ARG A 117 -7.45 -16.81 3.21
N ALA A 118 -6.47 -17.66 3.52
CA ALA A 118 -6.66 -18.89 4.30
C ALA A 118 -7.18 -18.64 5.73
N GLY A 119 -7.08 -17.40 6.24
CA GLY A 119 -7.66 -17.01 7.53
C GLY A 119 -9.11 -16.56 7.48
N GLY A 120 -9.74 -16.56 6.30
CA GLY A 120 -11.11 -16.14 6.08
C GLY A 120 -11.31 -14.61 6.07
N PRO A 121 -12.56 -14.15 5.87
CA PRO A 121 -12.90 -12.75 5.64
C PRO A 121 -12.37 -11.78 6.70
N MET A 122 -12.43 -12.15 7.98
CA MET A 122 -11.96 -11.28 9.06
C MET A 122 -10.43 -11.14 9.09
N ARG A 123 -9.66 -12.16 8.65
CA ARG A 123 -8.20 -12.02 8.51
C ARG A 123 -7.87 -11.08 7.35
N MET A 124 -8.55 -11.24 6.22
CA MET A 124 -8.38 -10.35 5.07
C MET A 124 -8.73 -8.91 5.46
N LEU A 125 -9.90 -8.66 6.07
CA LEU A 125 -10.31 -7.32 6.48
C LEU A 125 -9.33 -6.69 7.47
N MET A 126 -8.81 -7.48 8.41
CA MET A 126 -7.79 -7.00 9.35
C MET A 126 -6.47 -6.64 8.64
N ALA A 127 -6.06 -7.42 7.64
CA ALA A 127 -4.90 -7.08 6.82
C ALA A 127 -5.17 -5.80 6.01
N THR A 128 -6.34 -5.69 5.38
CA THR A 128 -6.78 -4.49 4.64
C THR A 128 -6.72 -3.24 5.50
N ILE A 129 -7.43 -3.19 6.64
CA ILE A 129 -7.41 -1.97 7.47
C ILE A 129 -6.01 -1.57 7.95
N CYS A 130 -5.10 -2.54 8.13
CA CYS A 130 -3.73 -2.27 8.53
C CYS A 130 -2.88 -1.77 7.35
N LEU A 131 -3.01 -2.38 6.18
CA LEU A 131 -2.27 -2.01 4.98
C LEU A 131 -2.74 -0.66 4.43
N GLU A 132 -4.04 -0.42 4.38
CA GLU A 132 -4.66 0.87 4.04
C GLU A 132 -4.23 2.02 4.96
N HIS A 133 -4.14 1.73 6.26
CA HIS A 133 -3.62 2.72 7.20
C HIS A 133 -2.13 2.99 6.95
N PHE A 134 -1.37 1.98 6.54
CA PHE A 134 0.04 2.09 6.24
C PHE A 134 0.31 2.83 4.92
N THR A 135 -0.46 2.54 3.87
CA THR A 135 -0.39 3.20 2.55
C THR A 135 -0.83 4.66 2.65
N SER A 136 -1.93 4.96 3.34
CA SER A 136 -2.36 6.35 3.62
C SER A 136 -1.33 7.13 4.43
N MET A 137 -0.65 6.51 5.40
CA MET A 137 0.46 7.17 6.09
C MET A 137 1.62 7.51 5.15
N MET A 138 1.93 6.61 4.23
CA MET A 138 3.01 6.81 3.27
C MET A 138 2.65 7.88 2.24
N ALA A 139 1.37 8.02 1.88
CA ALA A 139 0.88 9.07 1.01
C ALA A 139 1.29 10.47 1.51
N ASP A 140 0.98 10.78 2.77
CA ASP A 140 1.37 12.04 3.41
C ASP A 140 2.89 12.27 3.35
N LEU A 141 3.68 11.20 3.43
CA LEU A 141 5.14 11.27 3.42
C LEU A 141 5.74 11.44 2.03
N MET A 142 5.09 10.96 0.98
CA MET A 142 5.56 11.10 -0.40
C MET A 142 5.62 12.57 -0.84
N PHE A 143 4.73 13.42 -0.33
CA PHE A 143 4.71 14.84 -0.69
C PHE A 143 5.89 15.63 -0.11
N ASP A 144 6.42 15.22 1.04
CA ASP A 144 7.50 15.90 1.77
C ASP A 144 8.86 15.18 1.69
N ALA A 145 8.94 14.09 0.92
CA ALA A 145 10.16 13.29 0.82
C ALA A 145 11.21 13.94 -0.09
N GLU A 146 12.48 13.84 0.31
CA GLU A 146 13.62 14.31 -0.47
C GLU A 146 14.64 13.19 -0.66
N ILE A 147 15.18 13.08 -1.87
CA ILE A 147 16.32 12.22 -2.22
C ILE A 147 17.52 13.15 -2.45
N ASP A 148 18.58 12.97 -1.66
CA ASP A 148 19.81 13.78 -1.74
C ASP A 148 19.62 15.30 -1.69
N GLY A 149 18.62 15.75 -0.91
CA GLY A 149 18.29 17.18 -0.73
C GLY A 149 17.48 17.78 -1.89
N VAL A 150 16.94 16.95 -2.76
CA VAL A 150 16.02 17.34 -3.83
C VAL A 150 14.68 16.65 -3.59
N ALA A 151 13.58 17.37 -3.81
CA ALA A 151 12.24 16.80 -3.71
C ALA A 151 12.12 15.52 -4.55
N MET A 152 11.58 14.47 -3.95
CA MET A 152 11.28 13.22 -4.64
C MET A 152 10.29 13.49 -5.78
N PHE A 153 10.45 12.76 -6.88
CA PHE A 153 9.74 12.94 -8.15
C PHE A 153 10.15 14.16 -8.99
N SER A 154 11.09 15.00 -8.53
CA SER A 154 11.48 16.23 -9.25
C SER A 154 12.08 16.01 -10.65
N LYS A 155 12.60 14.83 -10.95
CA LYS A 155 13.16 14.44 -12.25
C LYS A 155 12.44 13.26 -12.88
N THR A 156 11.35 12.80 -12.26
CA THR A 156 10.55 11.68 -12.71
C THR A 156 9.60 12.15 -13.82
N ASP A 157 9.27 11.27 -14.76
CA ASP A 157 8.29 11.61 -15.79
C ASP A 157 6.94 12.02 -15.14
N PRO A 158 6.31 13.12 -15.58
CA PRO A 158 5.08 13.61 -14.97
C PRO A 158 3.93 12.60 -14.95
N ALA A 159 3.84 11.67 -15.91
CA ALA A 159 2.80 10.65 -15.90
C ALA A 159 3.00 9.62 -14.78
N LEU A 160 4.24 9.18 -14.56
CA LEU A 160 4.60 8.28 -13.46
C LEU A 160 4.41 8.95 -12.11
N GLU A 161 4.84 10.21 -11.95
CA GLU A 161 4.59 10.98 -10.73
C GLU A 161 3.08 11.09 -10.43
N ARG A 162 2.28 11.43 -11.45
CA ARG A 162 0.82 11.57 -11.28
C ARG A 162 0.16 10.26 -10.86
N LEU A 163 0.59 9.10 -11.39
CA LEU A 163 0.10 7.80 -10.95
C LEU A 163 0.26 7.64 -9.43
N TRP A 164 1.49 7.82 -8.94
CA TRP A 164 1.82 7.60 -7.53
C TRP A 164 1.12 8.60 -6.62
N ARG A 165 1.05 9.88 -7.01
CA ARG A 165 0.32 10.90 -6.24
C ARG A 165 -1.18 10.66 -6.22
N TRP A 166 -1.76 10.23 -7.34
CA TRP A 166 -3.19 9.92 -7.43
C TRP A 166 -3.55 8.72 -6.55
N HIS A 167 -2.82 7.61 -6.68
CA HIS A 167 -3.06 6.43 -5.84
C HIS A 167 -2.94 6.80 -4.36
N ALA A 168 -1.84 7.44 -3.98
CA ALA A 168 -1.61 7.86 -2.60
C ALA A 168 -2.73 8.77 -2.02
N MET A 169 -3.30 9.65 -2.84
CA MET A 169 -4.44 10.48 -2.44
C MET A 169 -5.69 9.62 -2.15
N GLU A 170 -6.04 8.69 -3.05
CA GLU A 170 -7.23 7.82 -2.88
C GLU A 170 -7.09 6.84 -1.71
N GLU A 171 -5.87 6.40 -1.37
CA GLU A 171 -5.62 5.56 -0.18
C GLU A 171 -6.09 6.22 1.14
N THR A 172 -6.19 7.55 1.19
CA THR A 172 -6.75 8.25 2.36
C THR A 172 -8.27 8.08 2.46
N GLU A 173 -8.97 7.99 1.33
CA GLU A 173 -10.40 7.66 1.23
C GLU A 173 -10.60 6.18 1.61
N HIS A 174 -9.77 5.29 1.05
CA HIS A 174 -9.82 3.84 1.25
C HIS A 174 -9.65 3.41 2.72
N LYS A 175 -8.65 3.98 3.41
CA LYS A 175 -8.44 3.80 4.86
C LYS A 175 -9.72 4.02 5.67
N ALA A 176 -10.51 5.03 5.32
CA ALA A 176 -11.71 5.37 6.06
C ALA A 176 -12.81 4.30 5.85
N VAL A 177 -13.04 3.89 4.60
CA VAL A 177 -14.04 2.86 4.25
C VAL A 177 -13.73 1.53 4.91
N ALA A 178 -12.50 1.02 4.73
CA ALA A 178 -12.12 -0.27 5.27
C ALA A 178 -12.27 -0.30 6.80
N TYR A 179 -11.93 0.81 7.47
CA TYR A 179 -12.10 0.93 8.92
C TYR A 179 -13.57 1.00 9.33
N ASP A 180 -14.42 1.73 8.61
CA ASP A 180 -15.85 1.81 8.89
C ASP A 180 -16.56 0.46 8.71
N VAL A 181 -16.19 -0.32 7.68
CA VAL A 181 -16.63 -1.72 7.52
C VAL A 181 -16.22 -2.54 8.74
N PHE A 182 -14.95 -2.47 9.16
CA PHE A 182 -14.46 -3.16 10.36
C PHE A 182 -15.24 -2.76 11.62
N LEU A 183 -15.54 -1.48 11.82
CA LEU A 183 -16.31 -1.00 12.98
C LEU A 183 -17.75 -1.54 12.98
N GLU A 184 -18.38 -1.63 11.81
CA GLU A 184 -19.74 -2.16 11.65
C GLU A 184 -19.80 -3.66 11.93
N VAL A 185 -18.99 -4.47 11.24
CA VAL A 185 -19.04 -5.94 11.36
C VAL A 185 -18.52 -6.44 12.71
N THR A 186 -17.72 -5.63 13.41
CA THR A 186 -17.25 -5.96 14.77
C THR A 186 -18.05 -5.26 15.86
N LYS A 187 -19.23 -4.67 15.58
CA LYS A 187 -20.02 -3.93 16.59
C LYS A 187 -20.38 -4.73 17.84
N GLY A 188 -20.47 -6.06 17.74
CA GLY A 188 -20.72 -6.96 18.86
C GLY A 188 -19.46 -7.42 19.61
N TRP A 189 -18.26 -7.01 19.20
CA TRP A 189 -17.02 -7.38 19.90
C TRP A 189 -16.82 -6.49 21.14
N SER A 190 -16.21 -7.06 22.19
CA SER A 190 -15.76 -6.27 23.33
C SER A 190 -14.67 -5.26 22.90
N PRO A 191 -14.60 -4.07 23.53
CA PRO A 191 -13.55 -3.08 23.23
C PRO A 191 -12.14 -3.66 23.34
N LEU A 192 -11.89 -4.52 24.33
CA LEU A 192 -10.60 -5.19 24.53
C LEU A 192 -10.25 -6.13 23.37
N LYS A 193 -11.21 -6.94 22.89
CA LYS A 193 -11.00 -7.83 21.75
C LYS A 193 -10.66 -7.05 20.49
N ARG A 194 -11.42 -5.97 20.23
CA ARG A 194 -11.20 -5.10 19.07
C ARG A 194 -9.82 -4.45 19.12
N TYR A 195 -9.47 -3.86 20.27
CA TYR A 195 -8.16 -3.27 20.51
C TYR A 195 -7.02 -4.27 20.31
N PHE A 196 -7.07 -5.42 20.98
CA PHE A 196 -6.00 -6.41 20.91
C PHE A 196 -5.78 -6.91 19.50
N ARG A 197 -6.85 -7.30 18.77
CA ARG A 197 -6.72 -7.83 17.41
C ARG A 197 -6.21 -6.78 16.44
N ARG A 198 -6.69 -5.54 16.54
CA ARG A 198 -6.26 -4.42 15.70
C ARG A 198 -4.80 -4.05 15.94
N SER A 199 -4.37 -3.97 17.20
CA SER A 199 -2.99 -3.66 17.58
C SER A 199 -2.02 -4.77 17.21
N LEU A 200 -2.36 -6.03 17.52
CA LEU A 200 -1.51 -7.18 17.18
C LEU A 200 -1.32 -7.29 15.67
N SER A 201 -2.40 -7.12 14.90
CA SER A 201 -2.33 -7.23 13.44
C SER A 201 -1.50 -6.11 12.84
N MET A 202 -1.61 -4.88 13.34
CA MET A 202 -0.75 -3.78 12.88
C MET A 202 0.73 -4.05 13.15
N LEU A 203 1.10 -4.60 14.32
CA LEU A 203 2.49 -4.97 14.60
C LEU A 203 3.02 -6.03 13.64
N LEU A 204 2.21 -7.07 13.39
CA LEU A 204 2.58 -8.15 12.47
C LEU A 204 2.68 -7.64 11.02
N ILE A 205 1.69 -6.88 10.55
CA ILE A 205 1.69 -6.28 9.21
C ILE A 205 2.86 -5.32 9.05
N THR A 206 3.11 -4.42 10.01
CA THR A 206 4.26 -3.50 9.95
C THR A 206 5.57 -4.27 9.78
N LYS A 207 5.79 -5.32 10.58
CA LYS A 207 7.01 -6.14 10.48
C LYS A 207 7.12 -6.83 9.13
N HIS A 208 6.07 -7.53 8.70
CA HIS A 208 6.13 -8.37 7.50
C HIS A 208 6.11 -7.53 6.21
N PHE A 209 5.27 -6.50 6.14
CA PHE A 209 5.19 -5.61 4.99
C PHE A 209 6.54 -4.91 4.74
N THR A 210 7.10 -4.27 5.75
CA THR A 210 8.37 -3.55 5.58
C THR A 210 9.55 -4.49 5.29
N ALA A 211 9.57 -5.70 5.86
CA ALA A 211 10.56 -6.71 5.55
C ALA A 211 10.42 -7.26 4.12
N ASN A 212 9.19 -7.48 3.64
CA ASN A 212 8.93 -7.95 2.28
C ASN A 212 9.35 -6.89 1.25
N ILE A 213 8.92 -5.63 1.43
CA ILE A 213 9.35 -4.53 0.54
C ILE A 213 10.87 -4.43 0.53
N ALA A 214 11.53 -4.48 1.69
CA ALA A 214 12.99 -4.44 1.75
C ALA A 214 13.64 -5.60 0.97
N ASN A 215 13.13 -6.83 1.15
CA ASN A 215 13.63 -8.01 0.48
C ASN A 215 13.44 -7.96 -1.04
N PHE A 216 12.25 -7.61 -1.51
CA PHE A 216 11.94 -7.51 -2.94
C PHE A 216 12.76 -6.41 -3.61
N SER A 217 12.90 -5.26 -2.96
CA SER A 217 13.76 -4.17 -3.45
C SER A 217 15.22 -4.62 -3.57
N ALA A 218 15.72 -5.38 -2.59
CA ALA A 218 17.08 -5.91 -2.62
C ALA A 218 17.27 -6.90 -3.79
N LYS A 219 16.31 -7.79 -4.03
CA LYS A 219 16.35 -8.72 -5.19
C LYS A 219 16.40 -7.99 -6.53
N LEU A 220 15.66 -6.88 -6.66
CA LEU A 220 15.72 -6.05 -7.86
C LEU A 220 17.10 -5.40 -8.04
N LEU A 221 17.71 -4.90 -6.96
CA LEU A 221 19.07 -4.33 -7.01
C LEU A 221 20.17 -5.37 -7.26
N GLU A 222 20.00 -6.60 -6.78
CA GLU A 222 20.92 -7.72 -7.08
C GLU A 222 20.99 -7.98 -8.60
N ALA A 223 19.85 -7.88 -9.30
CA ALA A 223 19.79 -7.96 -10.76
C ALA A 223 20.44 -6.74 -11.47
N ASP A 224 20.59 -5.61 -10.77
CA ASP A 224 21.36 -4.44 -11.22
C ASP A 224 22.87 -4.54 -10.87
N GLY A 225 23.32 -5.69 -10.34
CA GLY A 225 24.74 -5.96 -10.07
C GLY A 225 25.21 -5.61 -8.66
N TYR A 226 24.31 -5.23 -7.76
CA TYR A 226 24.63 -5.06 -6.34
C TYR A 226 24.90 -6.43 -5.70
N THR A 227 25.85 -6.51 -4.77
CA THR A 227 25.87 -7.66 -3.86
C THR A 227 24.68 -7.58 -2.90
N ARG A 228 24.24 -8.72 -2.36
CA ARG A 228 23.12 -8.75 -1.39
C ARG A 228 23.32 -7.80 -0.21
N GLU A 229 24.55 -7.73 0.31
CA GLU A 229 24.86 -6.86 1.45
C GLU A 229 24.75 -5.38 1.08
N GLU A 230 25.22 -4.99 -0.10
CA GLU A 230 25.10 -3.61 -0.62
C GLU A 230 23.65 -3.24 -0.86
N ALA A 231 22.87 -4.13 -1.48
CA ALA A 231 21.45 -3.95 -1.73
C ALA A 231 20.67 -3.78 -0.42
N ASP A 232 20.83 -4.69 0.54
CA ASP A 232 20.18 -4.62 1.85
C ASP A 232 20.54 -3.33 2.60
N ARG A 233 21.82 -2.90 2.53
CA ARG A 233 22.28 -1.66 3.16
C ARG A 233 21.63 -0.44 2.51
N ALA A 234 21.63 -0.36 1.18
CA ALA A 234 21.06 0.74 0.43
C ALA A 234 19.55 0.87 0.66
N VAL A 235 18.82 -0.24 0.57
CA VAL A 235 17.37 -0.30 0.82
C VAL A 235 17.03 0.08 2.26
N LYS A 236 17.76 -0.44 3.26
CA LYS A 236 17.54 -0.05 4.67
C LYS A 236 17.81 1.43 4.91
N GLN A 237 18.81 2.02 4.24
CA GLN A 237 19.05 3.46 4.32
C GLN A 237 17.87 4.25 3.74
N PHE A 238 17.37 3.85 2.56
CA PHE A 238 16.23 4.49 1.91
C PHE A 238 14.96 4.43 2.78
N LEU A 239 14.63 3.24 3.27
CA LEU A 239 13.41 2.99 4.05
C LEU A 239 13.44 3.63 5.44
N TRP A 240 14.58 3.66 6.13
CA TRP A 240 14.62 4.01 7.57
C TRP A 240 15.46 5.24 7.93
N LYS A 241 16.36 5.71 7.05
CA LYS A 241 17.27 6.84 7.35
C LYS A 241 17.03 8.07 6.49
N LYS A 242 17.18 7.96 5.17
CA LYS A 242 16.98 9.05 4.20
C LYS A 242 16.52 8.44 2.87
N PRO A 243 15.32 8.78 2.37
CA PRO A 243 14.32 9.73 2.90
C PRO A 243 13.63 9.28 4.20
N ALA A 244 13.84 8.03 4.62
CA ALA A 244 13.12 7.37 5.72
C ALA A 244 11.64 7.15 5.41
N LEU A 245 11.36 6.54 4.25
CA LEU A 245 10.00 6.24 3.77
C LEU A 245 9.11 5.60 4.86
N PHE A 246 9.65 4.67 5.64
CA PHE A 246 8.95 4.01 6.77
C PHE A 246 9.36 4.55 8.15
N GLY A 247 10.42 5.37 8.22
CA GLY A 247 10.87 5.98 9.47
C GLY A 247 10.13 7.28 9.82
N ARG A 248 9.53 7.95 8.84
CA ARG A 248 8.65 9.10 9.05
C ARG A 248 7.22 8.63 9.39
N GLY A 249 6.36 9.52 9.88
CA GLY A 249 4.96 9.18 10.20
C GLY A 249 4.74 8.32 11.46
N TRP A 250 5.79 8.01 12.24
CA TRP A 250 5.68 7.17 13.46
C TRP A 250 4.65 7.66 14.48
N LYS A 251 4.36 8.98 14.54
CA LYS A 251 3.31 9.54 15.39
C LYS A 251 1.91 9.10 14.96
N VAL A 252 1.67 9.05 13.65
CA VAL A 252 0.41 8.57 13.06
C VAL A 252 0.29 7.07 13.32
N TRP A 253 1.36 6.31 13.11
CA TRP A 253 1.40 4.88 13.45
C TRP A 253 1.11 4.61 14.93
N LEU A 254 1.73 5.36 15.85
CA LEU A 254 1.43 5.23 17.29
C LEU A 254 -0.01 5.59 17.64
N SER A 255 -0.65 6.48 16.88
CA SER A 255 -2.05 6.84 17.09
C SER A 255 -2.97 5.64 16.93
N TRP A 256 -2.61 4.69 16.05
CA TRP A 256 -3.30 3.41 15.91
C TRP A 256 -3.40 2.72 17.27
N PHE A 257 -2.39 2.73 18.12
CA PHE A 257 -2.43 1.99 19.39
C PHE A 257 -3.21 2.67 20.52
N LYS A 258 -3.96 3.74 20.25
CA LYS A 258 -4.82 4.37 21.26
C LYS A 258 -6.09 3.53 21.52
N PRO A 259 -6.47 3.29 22.78
CA PRO A 259 -7.79 2.76 23.11
C PRO A 259 -8.88 3.74 22.62
N GLY A 260 -9.65 3.33 21.61
CA GLY A 260 -10.70 4.16 21.00
C GLY A 260 -10.30 4.88 19.71
N PHE A 261 -9.20 4.47 19.06
CA PHE A 261 -8.93 4.79 17.66
C PHE A 261 -10.14 4.51 16.77
#